data_AF-A0A7W3TSK6-F1
#
_entry.id   AF-A0A7W3TSK6-F1
#
_cell.length_a   1.000
_cell.length_b   1.000
_cell.length_c   1.000
_cell.angle_alpha   90.00
_cell.angle_beta   90.00
_cell.angle_gamma   90.00
#
_symmetry.space_group_name_H-M   'P 1'
#
loop_
_entity.id
_entity.type
_entity.pdbx_description
1 polymer ?
#
loop_
_entity_poly.entity_id
_entity_poly.type
_entity_poly.pdbx_seq_one_letter_code
_entity_poly.pdbx_strand_id
1 'polypeptide(L)'
;MSKIDEYIAKRSQRSANFAREYKKENQQLQVAVEVHNLRDKLGMSQREFAKLVGKPQSTIARIESGKMNVSINVLNEIADATNQKLTVRFEPITA
;
A
#
# COMPACT_ATOMS: atom_id res chain seq x y z
N MET A 1 18.39 -10.95 -3.27
CA MET A 1 16.99 -11.37 -3.43
C MET A 1 16.63 -12.29 -2.28
N SER A 2 15.46 -12.10 -1.67
CA SER A 2 14.93 -12.99 -0.64
C SER A 2 14.57 -14.36 -1.23
N LYS A 3 14.59 -15.41 -0.42
CA LYS A 3 14.05 -16.74 -0.81
C LYS A 3 12.59 -16.66 -1.26
N ILE A 4 11.85 -15.68 -0.73
CA ILE A 4 10.46 -15.40 -1.09
C ILE A 4 10.38 -14.84 -2.51
N ASP A 5 11.23 -13.87 -2.87
CA ASP A 5 11.26 -13.27 -4.20
C ASP A 5 11.55 -14.32 -5.28
N GLU A 6 12.51 -15.21 -5.00
CA GLU A 6 12.87 -16.31 -5.90
C GLU A 6 11.69 -17.29 -6.10
N TYR A 7 10.97 -17.63 -5.04
CA TYR A 7 9.79 -18.47 -5.12
C TYR A 7 8.68 -17.82 -5.96
N ILE A 8 8.40 -16.54 -5.73
CA ILE A 8 7.39 -15.79 -6.48
C ILE A 8 7.75 -15.74 -7.96
N ALA A 9 9.01 -15.49 -8.31
CA ALA A 9 9.46 -15.47 -9.69
C ALA A 9 9.24 -16.84 -10.38
N LYS A 10 9.70 -17.93 -9.74
CA LYS A 10 9.51 -19.30 -10.26
C LYS A 10 8.04 -19.69 -10.37
N ARG A 11 7.21 -19.30 -9.40
CA ARG A 11 5.78 -19.65 -9.38
C ARG A 11 4.98 -18.85 -10.42
N SER A 12 5.32 -17.59 -10.61
CA SER A 12 4.72 -16.71 -11.62
C SER A 12 4.95 -17.21 -13.04
N GLN A 13 6.15 -17.73 -13.33
CA GLN A 13 6.45 -18.34 -14.64
C GLN A 13 5.61 -19.59 -14.92
N ARG A 14 5.20 -20.32 -13.88
CA ARG A 14 4.46 -21.59 -14.01
C ARG A 14 2.94 -21.43 -14.00
N SER A 15 2.41 -20.25 -13.61
CA SER A 15 0.98 -20.04 -13.46
C SER A 15 0.59 -18.59 -13.73
N ALA A 16 -0.11 -18.37 -14.84
CA ALA A 16 -0.65 -17.06 -15.20
C ALA A 16 -1.63 -16.51 -14.15
N ASN A 17 -2.45 -17.38 -13.53
CA ASN A 17 -3.36 -17.00 -12.45
C ASN A 17 -2.58 -16.50 -11.23
N PHE A 18 -1.53 -17.21 -10.80
CA PHE A 18 -0.69 -16.75 -9.70
C PHE A 18 -0.03 -15.41 -10.02
N ALA A 19 0.56 -15.27 -11.22
CA ALA A 19 1.21 -14.03 -11.63
C ALA A 19 0.25 -12.83 -11.60
N ARG A 20 -0.99 -13.01 -12.07
CA ARG A 20 -2.01 -11.96 -12.08
C ARG A 20 -2.45 -11.56 -10.67
N GLU A 21 -2.79 -12.53 -9.83
CA GLU A 21 -3.23 -12.23 -8.45
C GLU A 21 -2.08 -11.64 -7.63
N TYR A 22 -0.85 -12.18 -7.77
CA TYR A 22 0.32 -11.61 -7.11
C TYR A 22 0.54 -10.15 -7.53
N LYS A 23 0.45 -9.83 -8.82
CA LYS A 23 0.60 -8.45 -9.30
C LYS A 23 -0.42 -7.51 -8.64
N LYS A 24 -1.69 -7.93 -8.56
CA LYS A 24 -2.76 -7.14 -7.95
C LYS A 24 -2.55 -6.94 -6.45
N GLU A 25 -2.20 -7.98 -5.72
CA GLU A 25 -1.93 -7.92 -4.27
C GLU A 25 -0.67 -7.09 -3.98
N ASN A 26 0.39 -7.25 -4.78
CA ASN A 26 1.62 -6.49 -4.62
C ASN A 26 1.41 -4.99 -4.83
N GLN A 27 0.53 -4.58 -5.76
CA GLN A 27 0.16 -3.17 -5.93
C GLN A 27 -0.53 -2.60 -4.69
N GLN A 28 -1.45 -3.35 -4.07
CA GLN A 28 -2.13 -2.91 -2.85
C GLN A 28 -1.15 -2.84 -1.67
N LEU A 29 -0.23 -3.82 -1.58
CA LEU A 29 0.80 -3.85 -0.55
C LEU A 29 1.75 -2.65 -0.65
N GLN A 30 2.15 -2.26 -1.86
CA GLN A 30 2.99 -1.07 -2.05
C GLN A 30 2.33 0.19 -1.49
N VAL A 31 1.04 0.40 -1.78
CA VAL A 31 0.29 1.54 -1.23
C VAL A 31 0.16 1.43 0.30
N ALA A 32 -0.10 0.24 0.81
CA ALA A 32 -0.20 -0.01 2.25
C ALA A 32 1.09 0.36 3.00
N VAL A 33 2.24 -0.03 2.45
CA VAL A 33 3.56 0.27 2.99
C VAL A 33 3.82 1.78 2.98
N GLU A 34 3.48 2.50 1.91
CA GLU A 34 3.66 3.95 1.87
C GLU A 34 2.81 4.69 2.91
N VAL A 35 1.55 4.28 3.11
CA VAL A 35 0.69 4.87 4.15
C VAL A 35 1.23 4.56 5.55
N HIS A 36 1.68 3.33 5.79
CA HIS A 36 2.29 2.92 7.05
C HIS A 36 3.56 3.73 7.35
N ASN A 37 4.44 3.87 6.35
CA ASN A 37 5.68 4.64 6.46
C ASN A 37 5.40 6.12 6.73
N LEU A 38 4.39 6.70 6.10
CA LEU A 38 3.97 8.07 6.39
C LEU A 38 3.53 8.21 7.85
N ARG A 39 2.68 7.31 8.35
CA ARG A 39 2.23 7.31 9.74
C ARG A 39 3.41 7.19 10.71
N ASP A 40 4.32 6.26 10.46
CA ASP A 40 5.50 6.03 11.29
C ASP A 40 6.45 7.24 11.31
N LYS A 41 6.66 7.91 10.17
CA LYS A 41 7.43 9.16 10.08
C LYS A 41 6.83 10.29 10.93
N LEU A 42 5.51 10.30 11.09
CA LEU A 42 4.80 11.24 11.96
C LEU A 42 4.80 10.81 13.45
N GLY A 43 5.31 9.63 13.77
CA GLY A 43 5.36 9.10 15.14
C GLY A 43 3.99 8.77 15.73
N MET A 44 2.99 8.48 14.89
CA MET A 44 1.60 8.31 15.31
C MET A 44 1.21 6.83 15.41
N SER A 45 0.39 6.49 16.41
CA SER A 45 -0.36 5.23 16.40
C SER A 45 -1.42 5.23 15.29
N GLN A 46 -1.89 4.05 14.88
CA GLN A 46 -2.99 3.94 13.90
C GLN A 46 -4.26 4.71 14.33
N ARG A 47 -4.52 4.77 15.65
CA ARG A 47 -5.69 5.49 16.19
C ARG A 47 -5.54 7.00 16.06
N GLU A 48 -4.35 7.54 16.35
CA GLU A 48 -4.05 8.97 16.20
C GLU A 48 -4.08 9.40 14.75
N PHE A 49 -3.46 8.60 13.87
CA PHE A 49 -3.46 8.83 12.45
C PHE A 49 -4.88 8.81 11.86
N ALA A 50 -5.70 7.83 12.27
CA ALA A 50 -7.09 7.76 11.86
C ALA A 50 -7.90 8.99 12.29
N LYS A 51 -7.66 9.48 13.52
CA LYS A 51 -8.29 10.70 14.03
C LYS A 51 -7.86 11.93 13.22
N LEU A 52 -6.58 12.04 12.87
CA LEU A 52 -6.04 13.13 12.04
C LEU A 52 -6.70 13.14 10.65
N VAL A 53 -6.80 11.98 10.01
CA VAL A 53 -7.38 11.82 8.66
C VAL A 53 -8.92 11.90 8.67
N GLY A 54 -9.57 11.79 9.84
CA GLY A 54 -11.02 11.78 9.95
C GLY A 54 -11.66 10.46 9.46
N LYS A 55 -11.00 9.33 9.72
CA LYS A 55 -11.46 7.98 9.34
C LYS A 55 -11.51 7.05 10.55
N PRO A 56 -12.29 5.95 10.50
CA PRO A 56 -12.21 4.91 11.53
C PRO A 56 -10.81 4.27 11.58
N GLN A 57 -10.32 3.93 12.77
CA GLN A 57 -9.03 3.22 12.92
C GLN A 57 -9.02 1.88 12.15
N SER A 58 -10.17 1.19 12.06
CA SER A 58 -10.31 -0.04 11.26
C SER A 58 -10.12 0.20 9.76
N THR A 59 -10.40 1.40 9.26
CA THR A 59 -10.12 1.77 7.87
C THR A 59 -8.62 1.93 7.66
N ILE A 60 -7.92 2.66 8.54
CA ILE A 60 -6.45 2.78 8.49
C ILE A 60 -5.79 1.41 8.59
N ALA A 61 -6.23 0.55 9.52
CA ALA A 61 -5.67 -0.80 9.68
C ALA A 61 -5.89 -1.68 8.43
N ARG A 62 -7.03 -1.56 7.73
CA ARG A 62 -7.27 -2.28 6.47
C ARG A 62 -6.41 -1.77 5.32
N ILE A 63 -6.17 -0.45 5.26
CA ILE A 63 -5.27 0.16 4.28
C ILE A 63 -3.84 -0.34 4.53
N GLU A 64 -3.32 -0.20 5.75
CA GLU A 64 -1.93 -0.57 6.09
C GLU A 64 -1.66 -2.08 6.03
N SER A 65 -2.70 -2.92 6.08
CA SER A 65 -2.56 -4.38 5.91
C SER A 65 -2.64 -4.84 4.45
N GLY A 66 -2.85 -3.92 3.49
CA GLY A 66 -3.00 -4.26 2.07
C GLY A 66 -4.28 -5.01 1.73
N LYS A 67 -5.22 -5.17 2.69
CA LYS A 67 -6.49 -5.90 2.50
C LYS A 67 -7.58 -5.06 1.84
N MET A 68 -7.29 -3.79 1.56
CA MET A 68 -8.23 -2.84 0.98
C MET A 68 -7.62 -2.18 -0.25
N ASN A 69 -8.34 -2.26 -1.36
CA ASN A 69 -8.09 -1.41 -2.51
C ASN A 69 -8.50 0.03 -2.16
N VAL A 70 -7.54 0.83 -1.72
CA VAL A 70 -7.76 2.22 -1.32
C VAL A 70 -7.93 3.11 -2.56
N SER A 71 -8.93 3.98 -2.54
CA SER A 71 -9.17 4.90 -3.65
C SER A 71 -8.19 6.08 -3.60
N ILE A 72 -7.94 6.70 -4.76
CA ILE A 72 -7.13 7.92 -4.87
C ILE A 72 -7.70 9.04 -3.99
N ASN A 73 -9.03 9.13 -3.87
CA ASN A 73 -9.69 10.13 -3.01
C ASN A 73 -9.26 9.97 -1.54
N VAL A 74 -9.20 8.74 -1.02
CA VAL A 74 -8.75 8.49 0.36
C VAL A 74 -7.26 8.81 0.51
N LEU A 75 -6.44 8.53 -0.50
CA LEU A 75 -5.02 8.91 -0.49
C LEU A 75 -4.83 10.44 -0.49
N ASN A 76 -5.69 11.19 -1.19
CA ASN A 76 -5.69 12.65 -1.14
C ASN A 76 -6.12 13.17 0.24
N GLU A 77 -7.17 12.60 0.85
CA GLU A 77 -7.57 12.96 2.22
C GLU A 77 -6.44 12.75 3.23
N ILE A 78 -5.68 11.65 3.08
CA ILE A 78 -4.49 11.39 3.90
C ILE A 78 -3.43 12.45 3.65
N ALA A 79 -3.15 12.78 2.38
CA ALA A 79 -2.16 13.78 2.01
C ALA A 79 -2.51 15.17 2.60
N ASP A 80 -3.76 15.61 2.44
CA ASP A 80 -4.26 16.88 2.96
C ASP A 80 -4.17 16.93 4.50
N ALA A 81 -4.63 15.87 5.19
CA ALA A 81 -4.62 15.80 6.65
C ALA A 81 -3.20 15.77 7.24
N THR A 82 -2.21 15.32 6.48
CA THR A 82 -0.80 15.21 6.89
C THR A 82 0.08 16.33 6.34
N ASN A 83 -0.50 17.30 5.62
CA ASN A 83 0.21 18.36 4.92
C ASN A 83 1.32 17.81 3.98
N GLN A 84 0.99 16.75 3.26
CA GLN A 84 1.85 16.09 2.28
C GLN A 84 1.31 16.26 0.86
N LYS A 85 2.15 15.98 -0.13
CA LYS A 85 1.76 15.96 -1.54
C LYS A 85 1.65 14.53 -2.05
N LEU A 86 0.46 14.11 -2.51
CA LEU A 86 0.32 12.87 -3.28
C LEU A 86 0.99 13.02 -4.66
N THR A 87 1.90 12.11 -4.99
CA THR A 87 2.55 12.06 -6.31
C THR A 87 2.32 10.69 -6.93
N VAL A 88 1.79 10.66 -8.16
CA VAL A 88 1.60 9.44 -8.95
C VAL A 88 2.59 9.44 -10.11
N ARG A 89 3.29 8.33 -10.31
CA ARG A 89 4.28 8.15 -11.39
C ARG A 89 4.05 6.81 -12.09
N PHE A 90 4.24 6.81 -13.41
CA PHE A 90 4.36 5.59 -14.20
C PHE A 90 5.83 5.24 -14.39
N GLU A 91 6.20 3.99 -14.11
CA GLU A 91 7.55 3.47 -14.28
C GLU A 91 7.54 2.26 -15.22
N PRO A 92 8.61 2.05 -16.02
CA PRO A 92 8.71 0.90 -16.90
C PRO A 92 8.73 -0.39 -16.08
N ILE A 93 8.01 -1.41 -16.56
CA ILE A 93 8.10 -2.76 -15.99
C ILE A 93 9.48 -3.31 -16.38
N THR A 94 10.42 -3.29 -15.44
CA THR A 94 11.72 -3.95 -15.65
C THR A 94 11.52 -5.44 -15.38
N ALA A 95 11.79 -6.27 -16.39
CA ALA A 95 11.66 -7.73 -16.34
C ALA A 95 12.77 -8.38 -15.51
#